data_AF-A0AAD3ZL05-F1
#
_entry.id   AF-A0AAD3ZL05-F1
#
_cell.length_a   1.000
_cell.length_b   1.000
_cell.length_c   1.000
_cell.angle_alpha   90.00
_cell.angle_beta   90.00
_cell.angle_gamma   90.00
#
_symmetry.space_group_name_H-M   'P 1'
#
loop_
_entity.id
_entity.type
_entity.pdbx_description
1 polymer ?
#
loop_
_entity_poly.entity_id
_entity_poly.type
_entity_poly.pdbx_seq_one_letter_code
_entity_poly.pdbx_strand_id
1 'polypeptide(L)'
;MANCVSCGASNLGINRAPLVIVDGEWYCEDCLPKKKGRVKCHQCGSEAFESDNHFKTVQGHYLCTDCMEKSGIMKKYDYIMQSLAKNVTVSKPPTAGSDVAEKLGALRMLLDQNLSPGETVTFAIQGNAGEGLACSSSNIFILKSGMAVGSITGRKCSKFPWSQVKSVDLKLGNLYGILEISDGKMPQYDANDITKAKKADNAITFLLSRKAEFEQALNSIQSYLRK
;
A
#
# COMPACT_ATOMS: atom_id res chain seq x y z
N MET A 1 -0.70 -2.48 6.41
CA MET A 1 -0.41 -1.76 7.67
C MET A 1 0.45 -2.69 8.52
N ALA A 2 1.53 -2.21 9.14
CA ALA A 2 2.38 -3.05 9.98
C ALA A 2 1.82 -3.07 11.40
N ASN A 3 1.05 -4.12 11.70
CA ASN A 3 0.51 -4.37 13.02
C ASN A 3 0.98 -5.75 13.47
N CYS A 4 1.31 -5.90 14.75
CA CYS A 4 1.57 -7.19 15.33
C CYS A 4 0.38 -8.13 15.08
N VAL A 5 0.64 -9.28 14.43
CA VAL A 5 -0.41 -10.25 14.09
C VAL A 5 -1.08 -10.87 15.32
N SER A 6 -0.46 -10.75 16.50
CA SER A 6 -0.97 -11.34 17.74
C SER A 6 -1.80 -10.39 18.60
N CYS A 7 -1.42 -9.11 18.72
CA CYS A 7 -2.07 -8.16 19.63
C CYS A 7 -2.55 -6.88 18.96
N GLY A 8 -2.32 -6.71 17.65
CA GLY A 8 -2.70 -5.51 16.92
C GLY A 8 -1.83 -4.28 17.19
N ALA A 9 -0.81 -4.37 18.04
CA ALA A 9 0.10 -3.26 18.33
C ALA A 9 0.72 -2.72 17.03
N SER A 10 0.68 -1.40 16.86
CA SER A 10 1.08 -0.73 15.63
C SER A 10 2.42 -0.02 15.80
N ASN A 11 3.20 0.04 14.73
CA ASN A 11 4.40 0.87 14.68
C ASN A 11 4.09 2.36 14.35
N LEU A 12 2.82 2.74 14.30
CA LEU A 12 2.35 4.11 14.06
C LEU A 12 1.69 4.70 15.33
N GLY A 13 1.90 6.01 15.57
CA GLY A 13 1.25 6.75 16.67
C GLY A 13 2.20 7.23 17.78
N ILE A 14 1.64 7.68 18.91
CA ILE A 14 2.35 8.18 20.10
C ILE A 14 2.92 7.04 20.96
N ASN A 15 2.43 5.80 20.78
CA ASN A 15 2.92 4.60 21.46
C ASN A 15 3.40 3.57 20.43
N ARG A 16 4.43 3.93 19.66
CA ARG A 16 4.95 3.05 18.59
C ARG A 16 5.54 1.79 19.22
N ALA A 17 4.95 0.65 18.89
CA ALA A 17 5.56 -0.63 19.22
C ALA A 17 6.68 -0.92 18.22
N PRO A 18 7.89 -1.31 18.68
CA PRO A 18 8.88 -1.88 17.77
C PRO A 18 8.30 -3.15 17.17
N LEU A 19 8.38 -3.28 15.84
CA LEU A 19 7.89 -4.44 15.11
C LEU A 19 8.98 -5.04 14.25
N VAL A 20 9.02 -6.37 14.19
CA VAL A 20 9.92 -7.14 13.34
C VAL A 20 9.13 -8.09 12.45
N ILE A 21 9.55 -8.24 11.20
CA ILE A 21 8.99 -9.25 10.30
C ILE A 21 9.71 -10.58 10.55
N VAL A 22 8.94 -11.64 10.79
CA VAL A 22 9.41 -13.03 10.82
C VAL A 22 8.53 -13.87 9.90
N ASP A 23 9.14 -14.50 8.89
CA ASP A 23 8.45 -15.29 7.85
C ASP A 23 7.33 -14.54 7.09
N GLY A 24 7.43 -13.21 6.99
CA GLY A 24 6.45 -12.37 6.32
C GLY A 24 5.32 -11.84 7.22
N GLU A 25 5.36 -12.13 8.52
CA GLU A 25 4.40 -11.64 9.51
C GLU A 25 5.04 -10.67 10.49
N TRP A 26 4.29 -9.67 10.95
CA TRP A 26 4.76 -8.67 11.90
C TRP A 26 4.53 -9.11 13.35
N TYR A 27 5.55 -8.98 14.18
CA TYR A 27 5.48 -9.26 15.62
C TYR A 27 6.05 -8.10 16.43
N CYS A 28 5.41 -7.78 17.55
CA CYS A 28 6.00 -6.91 18.58
C CYS A 28 6.88 -7.70 19.54
N GLU A 29 7.70 -6.98 20.30
CA GLU A 29 8.65 -7.53 21.27
C GLU A 29 7.99 -8.47 22.29
N ASP A 30 6.79 -8.14 22.78
CA ASP A 30 6.08 -8.97 23.75
C ASP A 30 5.48 -10.26 23.16
N CYS A 31 5.12 -10.23 21.87
CA CYS A 31 4.41 -11.32 21.22
C CYS A 31 5.35 -12.30 20.51
N LEU A 32 6.49 -11.83 20.01
CA LEU A 32 7.42 -12.66 19.25
C LEU A 32 7.91 -13.88 20.05
N PRO A 33 8.41 -13.74 21.30
CA PRO A 33 8.89 -14.89 22.08
C PRO A 33 7.79 -15.93 22.34
N LYS A 34 6.55 -15.47 22.51
CA LYS A 34 5.39 -16.34 22.77
C LYS A 34 4.95 -17.14 21.54
N LYS A 35 5.23 -16.65 20.33
CA LYS A 35 4.76 -17.26 19.07
C LYS A 35 5.85 -18.01 18.31
N LYS A 36 7.06 -17.47 18.29
CA LYS A 36 8.19 -17.97 17.48
C LYS A 36 9.39 -18.36 18.34
N GLY A 37 9.34 -18.11 19.65
CA GLY A 37 10.49 -18.27 20.53
C GLY A 37 11.54 -17.18 20.29
N ARG A 38 12.78 -17.46 20.74
CA ARG A 38 13.92 -16.56 20.52
C ARG A 38 14.38 -16.65 19.07
N VAL A 39 14.17 -15.56 18.32
CA VAL A 39 14.59 -15.46 16.92
C VAL A 39 16.00 -14.89 16.84
N LYS A 40 16.93 -15.67 16.29
CA LYS A 40 18.35 -15.33 16.17
C LYS A 40 18.86 -15.74 14.79
N CYS A 41 19.62 -14.86 14.15
CA CYS A 41 20.24 -15.17 12.86
C CYS A 41 21.29 -16.27 13.04
N HIS A 42 21.17 -17.35 12.28
CA HIS A 42 22.12 -18.46 12.32
C HIS A 42 23.53 -18.05 11.86
N GLN A 43 23.63 -17.07 10.96
CA GLN A 43 24.90 -16.71 10.33
C GLN A 43 25.70 -15.64 11.09
N CYS A 44 25.03 -14.61 11.62
CA CYS A 44 25.71 -13.52 12.33
C CYS A 44 25.35 -13.42 13.81
N GLY A 45 24.39 -14.23 14.30
CA GLY A 45 23.96 -14.20 15.68
C GLY A 45 23.11 -12.99 16.08
N SER A 46 22.73 -12.08 15.16
CA SER A 46 21.86 -10.95 15.51
C SER A 46 20.49 -11.43 16.00
N GLU A 47 19.99 -10.87 17.08
CA GLU A 47 18.67 -11.20 17.61
C GLU A 47 17.61 -10.19 17.15
N ALA A 48 16.35 -10.60 17.21
CA ALA A 48 15.24 -9.70 16.91
C ALA A 48 15.26 -8.49 17.86
N PHE A 49 14.97 -7.30 17.32
CA PHE A 49 14.92 -6.00 18.02
C PHE A 49 16.28 -5.40 18.44
N GLU A 50 17.41 -6.08 18.21
CA GLU A 50 18.75 -5.49 18.39
C GLU A 50 19.15 -4.54 17.25
N SER A 51 18.49 -4.65 16.09
CA SER A 51 18.71 -3.79 14.94
C SER A 51 17.48 -3.72 14.02
N ASP A 52 17.59 -2.97 12.92
CA ASP A 52 16.56 -2.87 11.87
C ASP A 52 16.42 -4.15 11.03
N ASN A 53 16.94 -5.28 11.49
CA ASN A 53 16.90 -6.53 10.75
C ASN A 53 15.57 -7.26 10.94
N HIS A 54 15.13 -7.89 9.85
CA HIS A 54 14.00 -8.81 9.85
C HIS A 54 14.48 -10.22 9.56
N PHE A 55 13.64 -11.22 9.81
CA PHE A 55 14.07 -12.62 9.79
C PHE A 55 13.20 -13.45 8.87
N LYS A 56 13.81 -14.41 8.19
CA LYS A 56 13.13 -15.40 7.36
C LYS A 56 13.73 -16.76 7.62
N THR A 57 12.89 -17.78 7.66
CA THR A 57 13.34 -19.17 7.68
C THR A 57 13.86 -19.56 6.29
N VAL A 58 15.13 -19.92 6.21
CA VAL A 58 15.80 -20.43 5.01
C VAL A 58 16.48 -21.73 5.39
N GLN A 59 16.14 -22.82 4.70
CA GLN A 59 16.69 -24.17 4.98
C GLN A 59 16.57 -24.57 6.46
N GLY A 60 15.46 -24.23 7.12
CA GLY A 60 15.21 -24.58 8.52
C GLY A 60 15.87 -23.65 9.55
N HIS A 61 16.61 -22.63 9.13
CA HIS A 61 17.27 -21.68 10.02
C HIS A 61 16.77 -20.25 9.81
N TYR A 62 16.70 -19.46 10.88
CA TYR A 62 16.43 -18.03 10.74
C TYR A 62 17.67 -17.32 10.18
N LEU A 63 17.49 -16.55 9.11
CA LEU A 63 18.47 -15.62 8.58
C LEU A 63 17.94 -14.19 8.67
N CYS A 64 18.78 -13.26 9.11
CA CYS A 64 18.45 -11.84 9.11
C CYS A 64 18.55 -11.26 7.69
N THR A 65 17.86 -10.15 7.45
CA THR A 65 17.81 -9.48 6.15
C THR A 65 19.18 -9.07 5.63
N ASP A 66 20.09 -8.61 6.48
CA ASP A 66 21.45 -8.26 6.04
C ASP A 66 22.23 -9.50 5.57
N CYS A 67 22.11 -10.63 6.26
CA CYS A 67 22.75 -11.89 5.85
C CYS A 67 22.12 -12.46 4.57
N MET A 68 20.80 -12.35 4.42
CA MET A 68 20.12 -12.73 3.19
C MET A 68 20.61 -11.90 2.00
N GLU A 69 20.80 -10.59 2.18
CA GLU A 69 21.27 -9.69 1.14
C GLU A 69 22.72 -9.96 0.77
N LYS A 70 23.60 -10.13 1.77
CA LYS A 70 25.02 -10.49 1.56
C LYS A 70 25.19 -11.84 0.86
N SER A 71 24.30 -12.79 1.14
CA SER A 71 24.35 -14.13 0.55
C SER A 71 23.62 -14.22 -0.79
N GLY A 72 23.11 -13.10 -1.33
CA GLY A 72 22.39 -13.05 -2.60
C GLY A 72 21.03 -13.77 -2.60
N ILE A 73 20.49 -14.09 -1.43
CA ILE A 73 19.20 -14.81 -1.28
C ILE A 73 18.04 -13.88 -1.59
N MET A 74 18.05 -12.67 -1.01
CA MET A 74 16.98 -11.67 -1.15
C MET A 74 17.45 -10.32 -0.61
N LYS A 75 17.09 -9.23 -1.27
CA LYS A 75 17.34 -7.88 -0.74
C LYS A 75 16.42 -7.58 0.44
N LYS A 76 16.94 -6.86 1.44
CA LYS A 76 16.16 -6.44 2.62
C LYS A 76 14.85 -5.75 2.25
N TYR A 77 14.93 -4.81 1.29
CA TYR A 77 13.77 -4.06 0.82
C TYR A 77 12.70 -4.98 0.20
N ASP A 78 13.10 -5.91 -0.67
CA ASP A 78 12.17 -6.81 -1.35
C ASP A 78 11.44 -7.72 -0.35
N TYR A 79 12.16 -8.19 0.67
CA TYR A 79 11.56 -9.01 1.72
C TYR A 79 10.50 -8.23 2.52
N ILE A 80 10.81 -7.00 2.90
CA ILE A 80 9.86 -6.12 3.59
C ILE A 80 8.63 -5.89 2.71
N MET A 81 8.81 -5.59 1.42
CA MET A 81 7.71 -5.34 0.50
C MET A 81 6.85 -6.60 0.27
N GLN A 82 7.44 -7.79 0.22
CA GLN A 82 6.69 -9.05 0.15
C GLN A 82 5.85 -9.30 1.41
N SER A 83 6.35 -8.98 2.60
CA SER A 83 5.58 -9.12 3.85
C SER A 83 4.37 -8.17 3.89
N LEU A 84 4.52 -6.97 3.31
CA LEU A 84 3.43 -6.01 3.17
C LEU A 84 2.39 -6.50 2.15
N ALA A 85 2.84 -7.15 1.07
CA ALA A 85 1.97 -7.70 0.04
C ALA A 85 1.21 -8.97 0.48
N LYS A 86 1.83 -9.86 1.27
CA LYS A 86 1.17 -11.09 1.79
C LYS A 86 0.01 -10.79 2.74
N ASN A 87 0.04 -9.65 3.42
CA ASN A 87 -1.06 -9.19 4.28
C ASN A 87 -2.19 -8.50 3.49
N VAL A 88 -2.10 -8.45 2.16
CA VAL A 88 -3.20 -8.10 1.26
C VAL A 88 -3.80 -9.42 0.77
N THR A 89 -4.77 -9.96 1.53
CA THR A 89 -5.57 -11.09 1.06
C THR A 89 -6.29 -10.69 -0.23
N VAL A 90 -6.08 -11.52 -1.27
CA VAL A 90 -6.79 -11.45 -2.54
C VAL A 90 -8.29 -11.48 -2.26
N SER A 91 -8.96 -10.34 -2.44
CA SER A 91 -10.39 -10.21 -2.19
C SER A 91 -11.16 -10.87 -3.33
N LYS A 92 -11.97 -11.88 -2.98
CA LYS A 92 -13.00 -12.53 -3.80
C LYS A 92 -13.95 -11.49 -4.43
N PRO A 93 -14.61 -11.77 -5.58
CA PRO A 93 -15.57 -10.82 -6.18
C PRO A 93 -16.67 -10.45 -5.19
N PRO A 94 -17.14 -9.18 -5.18
CA PRO A 94 -18.02 -8.69 -4.13
C PRO A 94 -19.43 -9.26 -4.27
N THR A 95 -19.89 -9.94 -3.24
CA THR A 95 -21.32 -10.11 -2.92
C THR A 95 -21.87 -8.77 -2.41
N ALA A 96 -23.07 -8.41 -2.86
CA ALA A 96 -23.79 -7.21 -2.44
C ALA A 96 -23.83 -7.10 -0.90
N GLY A 97 -23.21 -6.05 -0.35
CA GLY A 97 -23.14 -5.77 1.08
C GLY A 97 -21.75 -5.41 1.63
N SER A 98 -20.67 -5.60 0.86
CA SER A 98 -19.32 -5.19 1.31
C SER A 98 -19.09 -3.68 1.14
N ASP A 99 -18.65 -3.00 2.18
CA ASP A 99 -18.24 -1.60 2.13
C ASP A 99 -17.03 -1.43 1.19
N VAL A 100 -17.29 -0.94 -0.02
CA VAL A 100 -16.34 -0.93 -1.14
C VAL A 100 -15.02 -0.22 -0.79
N ALA A 101 -15.07 0.77 0.12
CA ALA A 101 -13.89 1.52 0.51
C ALA A 101 -13.06 0.88 1.64
N GLU A 102 -13.44 -0.30 2.16
CA GLU A 102 -12.55 -1.12 3.01
C GLU A 102 -11.21 -1.43 2.32
N LYS A 103 -11.22 -1.56 0.99
CA LYS A 103 -10.01 -1.81 0.18
C LYS A 103 -8.93 -0.75 0.36
N LEU A 104 -9.27 0.45 0.84
CA LEU A 104 -8.33 1.55 1.07
C LEU A 104 -7.51 1.37 2.35
N GLY A 105 -7.95 0.49 3.26
CA GLY A 105 -7.34 0.31 4.57
C GLY A 105 -7.24 1.64 5.34
N ALA A 106 -6.02 2.02 5.73
CA ALA A 106 -5.77 3.25 6.50
C ALA A 106 -6.25 4.55 5.81
N LEU A 107 -6.32 4.55 4.48
CA LEU A 107 -6.75 5.71 3.69
C LEU A 107 -8.27 5.91 3.74
N ARG A 108 -9.04 4.94 4.26
CA ARG A 108 -10.49 5.03 4.41
C ARG A 108 -10.91 6.25 5.24
N MET A 109 -10.27 6.45 6.39
CA MET A 109 -10.56 7.60 7.27
C MET A 109 -10.37 8.94 6.53
N LEU A 110 -9.37 9.01 5.65
CA LEU A 110 -9.11 10.22 4.86
C LEU A 110 -10.20 10.44 3.82
N LEU A 111 -10.72 9.38 3.20
CA LEU A 111 -11.85 9.47 2.29
C LEU A 111 -13.11 9.95 3.02
N ASP A 112 -13.46 9.34 4.15
CA ASP A 112 -14.69 9.66 4.91
C ASP A 112 -14.74 11.13 5.33
N GLN A 113 -13.60 11.71 5.70
CA GLN A 113 -13.47 13.13 6.06
C GLN A 113 -13.70 14.09 4.88
N ASN A 114 -13.66 13.61 3.63
CA ASN A 114 -13.73 14.43 2.41
C ASN A 114 -14.96 14.11 1.55
N LEU A 115 -15.77 13.13 1.94
CA LEU A 115 -17.07 12.86 1.31
C LEU A 115 -18.05 13.97 1.67
N SER A 116 -18.82 14.40 0.68
CA SER A 116 -19.97 15.25 0.91
C SER A 116 -21.09 14.45 1.59
N PRO A 117 -21.96 15.09 2.40
CA PRO A 117 -23.10 14.39 3.00
C PRO A 117 -23.94 13.66 1.94
N GLY A 118 -24.21 12.37 2.15
CA GLY A 118 -24.95 11.52 1.21
C GLY A 118 -24.17 11.03 -0.01
N GLU A 119 -22.90 11.42 -0.15
CA GLU A 119 -22.03 10.95 -1.24
C GLU A 119 -21.68 9.47 -1.02
N THR A 120 -22.07 8.60 -1.96
CA THR A 120 -21.86 7.16 -1.85
C THR A 120 -20.63 6.73 -2.64
N VAL A 121 -19.72 6.01 -1.99
CA VAL A 121 -18.54 5.41 -2.62
C VAL A 121 -18.94 4.12 -3.33
N THR A 122 -18.58 4.03 -4.61
CA THR A 122 -19.01 2.95 -5.51
C THR A 122 -17.84 2.14 -6.03
N PHE A 123 -16.62 2.68 -5.96
CA PHE A 123 -15.40 1.98 -6.32
C PHE A 123 -14.23 2.48 -5.48
N ALA A 124 -13.32 1.58 -5.11
CA ALA A 124 -12.07 1.95 -4.47
C ALA A 124 -10.98 0.92 -4.77
N ILE A 125 -9.74 1.40 -4.90
CA ILE A 125 -8.56 0.59 -5.12
C ILE A 125 -7.36 1.19 -4.40
N GLN A 126 -6.56 0.33 -3.77
CA GLN A 126 -5.31 0.75 -3.14
C GLN A 126 -4.16 0.71 -4.16
N GLY A 127 -3.38 1.77 -4.22
CA GLY A 127 -2.13 1.82 -4.99
C GLY A 127 -0.96 1.19 -4.23
N ASN A 128 0.23 1.68 -4.49
CA ASN A 128 1.42 1.42 -3.69
C ASN A 128 1.30 2.05 -2.29
N ALA A 129 2.28 1.77 -1.42
CA ALA A 129 2.26 2.18 -0.03
C ALA A 129 1.95 3.67 0.15
N GLY A 130 0.81 3.94 0.80
CA GLY A 130 0.32 5.27 1.11
C GLY A 130 -0.54 5.91 0.02
N GLU A 131 -0.90 5.20 -1.06
CA GLU A 131 -1.67 5.71 -2.18
C GLU A 131 -3.00 4.94 -2.35
N GLY A 132 -4.05 5.62 -2.78
CA GLY A 132 -5.35 5.01 -3.06
C GLY A 132 -6.22 5.89 -3.95
N LEU A 133 -7.16 5.26 -4.64
CA LEU A 133 -8.14 5.94 -5.47
C LEU A 133 -9.52 5.47 -5.07
N ALA A 134 -10.46 6.41 -5.01
CA ALA A 134 -11.87 6.12 -4.77
C ALA A 134 -12.75 6.88 -5.74
N CYS A 135 -13.88 6.31 -6.09
CA CYS A 135 -14.91 6.90 -6.91
C CYS A 135 -16.21 6.91 -6.12
N SER A 136 -16.92 8.02 -6.20
CA SER A 136 -18.27 8.16 -5.70
C SER A 136 -19.23 8.48 -6.86
N SER A 137 -20.50 8.67 -6.51
CA SER A 137 -21.51 9.21 -7.41
C SER A 137 -21.13 10.55 -8.06
N SER A 138 -20.25 11.35 -7.43
CA SER A 138 -20.05 12.76 -7.78
C SER A 138 -18.58 13.13 -8.05
N ASN A 139 -17.63 12.40 -7.47
CA ASN A 139 -16.23 12.73 -7.52
C ASN A 139 -15.35 11.49 -7.67
N ILE A 140 -14.13 11.71 -8.15
CA ILE A 140 -13.00 10.80 -8.02
C ILE A 140 -11.98 11.42 -7.04
N PHE A 141 -11.39 10.58 -6.21
CA PHE A 141 -10.49 10.96 -5.13
C PHE A 141 -9.14 10.28 -5.30
N ILE A 142 -8.07 11.04 -5.15
CA ILE A 142 -6.70 10.53 -4.98
C ILE A 142 -6.32 10.74 -3.51
N LEU A 143 -6.03 9.65 -2.82
CA LEU A 143 -5.72 9.61 -1.40
C LEU A 143 -4.25 9.30 -1.24
N LYS A 144 -3.54 10.15 -0.51
CA LYS A 144 -2.11 9.98 -0.24
C LYS A 144 -1.78 10.15 1.24
N SER A 145 -0.80 9.39 1.71
CA SER A 145 -0.27 9.49 3.06
C SER A 145 1.19 9.10 3.14
N GLY A 146 1.86 9.52 4.21
CA GLY A 146 3.24 9.14 4.46
C GLY A 146 4.18 9.70 3.38
N MET A 147 5.14 8.87 2.98
CA MET A 147 6.13 9.26 1.97
C MET A 147 5.51 9.65 0.60
N ALA A 148 4.28 9.22 0.30
CA ALA A 148 3.58 9.63 -0.92
C ALA A 148 3.24 11.13 -0.94
N VAL A 149 3.18 11.78 0.23
CA VAL A 149 3.05 13.24 0.36
C VAL A 149 4.33 13.91 0.88
N GLY A 150 5.44 13.17 0.93
CA GLY A 150 6.73 13.69 1.41
C GLY A 150 6.88 13.83 2.93
N SER A 151 5.95 13.31 3.73
CA SER A 151 6.01 13.40 5.20
C SER A 151 5.41 12.15 5.86
N ILE A 152 6.08 11.60 6.88
CA ILE A 152 5.67 10.36 7.58
C ILE A 152 4.23 10.45 8.13
N THR A 153 3.82 11.62 8.64
CA THR A 153 2.48 11.86 9.20
C THR A 153 1.54 12.56 8.23
N GLY A 154 2.05 12.98 7.07
CA GLY A 154 1.29 13.73 6.09
C GLY A 154 0.15 12.90 5.51
N ARG A 155 -0.97 13.58 5.24
CA ARG A 155 -2.13 13.03 4.55
C ARG A 155 -2.65 14.07 3.58
N LYS A 156 -3.11 13.64 2.40
CA LYS A 156 -3.68 14.51 1.37
C LYS A 156 -4.79 13.79 0.62
N CYS A 157 -5.92 14.45 0.47
CA CYS A 157 -7.02 14.02 -0.37
C CYS A 157 -7.17 15.04 -1.50
N SER A 158 -6.93 14.62 -2.73
CA SER A 158 -7.24 15.42 -3.91
C SER A 158 -8.59 14.96 -4.45
N LYS A 159 -9.56 15.89 -4.49
CA LYS A 159 -10.93 15.63 -4.92
C LYS A 159 -11.17 16.26 -6.29
N PHE A 160 -11.67 15.48 -7.24
CA PHE A 160 -11.98 15.95 -8.59
C PHE A 160 -13.44 15.64 -8.92
N PRO A 161 -14.29 16.65 -9.15
CA PRO A 161 -15.63 16.44 -9.68
C PRO A 161 -15.55 15.73 -11.04
N TRP A 162 -16.45 14.77 -11.29
CA TRP A 162 -16.47 14.07 -12.58
C TRP A 162 -16.57 15.01 -13.79
N SER A 163 -17.26 16.15 -13.63
CA SER A 163 -17.39 17.18 -14.68
C SER A 163 -16.07 17.84 -15.08
N GLN A 164 -15.01 17.72 -14.26
CA GLN A 164 -13.68 18.25 -14.55
C GLN A 164 -12.73 17.18 -15.10
N VAL A 165 -13.09 15.90 -15.01
CA VAL A 165 -12.25 14.79 -15.44
C VAL A 165 -12.47 14.53 -16.92
N LYS A 166 -11.43 14.70 -17.74
CA LYS A 166 -11.46 14.39 -19.17
C LYS A 166 -11.09 12.94 -19.46
N SER A 167 -10.06 12.44 -18.78
CA SER A 167 -9.60 11.06 -18.93
C SER A 167 -9.08 10.50 -17.62
N VAL A 168 -9.09 9.18 -17.56
CA VAL A 168 -8.32 8.39 -16.60
C VAL A 168 -7.50 7.41 -17.42
N ASP A 169 -6.19 7.48 -17.28
CA ASP A 169 -5.23 6.79 -18.15
C ASP A 169 -4.38 5.82 -17.34
N LEU A 170 -4.19 4.62 -17.90
CA LEU A 170 -3.31 3.61 -17.35
C LEU A 170 -2.00 3.58 -18.15
N LYS A 171 -0.90 3.99 -17.52
CA LYS A 171 0.44 4.01 -18.13
C LYS A 171 1.27 2.89 -17.53
N LEU A 172 1.93 2.10 -18.37
CA LEU A 172 2.73 0.95 -17.94
C LEU A 172 4.22 1.21 -18.18
N GLY A 173 5.03 1.01 -17.15
CA GLY A 173 6.48 0.99 -17.23
C GLY A 173 7.03 -0.42 -16.96
N ASN A 174 8.34 -0.53 -16.76
CA ASN A 174 9.00 -1.84 -16.63
C ASN A 174 8.71 -2.58 -15.31
N LEU A 175 8.50 -1.84 -14.21
CA LEU A 175 8.25 -2.40 -12.87
C LEU A 175 6.96 -1.89 -12.23
N TYR A 176 6.52 -0.71 -12.64
CA TYR A 176 5.38 -0.02 -12.07
C TYR A 176 4.44 0.43 -13.18
N GLY A 177 3.18 0.62 -12.82
CA GLY A 177 2.25 1.39 -13.62
C GLY A 177 1.73 2.59 -12.84
N ILE A 178 1.10 3.49 -13.58
CA ILE A 178 0.43 4.69 -13.08
C ILE A 178 -1.01 4.64 -13.55
N LEU A 179 -1.94 4.90 -12.64
CA LEU A 179 -3.31 5.27 -12.97
C LEU A 179 -3.46 6.76 -12.69
N GLU A 180 -3.67 7.55 -13.74
CA GLU A 180 -3.60 9.01 -13.72
C GLU A 180 -4.92 9.63 -14.19
N ILE A 181 -5.34 10.70 -13.52
CA ILE A 181 -6.50 11.51 -13.85
C ILE A 181 -6.00 12.74 -14.62
N SER A 182 -6.71 13.12 -15.68
CA SER A 182 -6.43 14.33 -16.45
C SER A 182 -7.67 15.18 -16.64
N ASP A 183 -7.54 16.49 -16.45
CA ASP A 183 -8.47 17.54 -16.90
C ASP A 183 -7.98 18.23 -18.19
N GLY A 184 -6.86 17.75 -18.75
CA GLY A 184 -6.15 18.34 -19.89
C GLY A 184 -5.23 19.52 -19.54
N LYS A 185 -5.12 19.91 -18.26
CA LYS A 185 -4.20 20.95 -17.75
C LYS A 185 -3.22 20.40 -16.72
N MET A 186 -3.56 19.29 -16.07
CA MET A 186 -2.69 18.63 -15.10
C MET A 186 -1.41 18.08 -15.73
N PRO A 187 -0.29 18.08 -14.99
CA PRO A 187 0.93 17.42 -15.41
C PRO A 187 0.68 15.93 -15.71
N GLN A 188 1.43 15.44 -16.68
CA GLN A 188 1.43 14.04 -17.12
C GLN A 188 2.75 13.41 -16.70
N TYR A 189 2.69 12.19 -16.16
CA TYR A 189 3.87 11.49 -15.66
C TYR A 189 4.23 10.27 -16.50
N ASP A 190 5.54 10.00 -16.61
CA ASP A 190 6.08 8.80 -17.23
C ASP A 190 6.06 7.64 -16.21
N ALA A 191 5.57 6.48 -16.62
CA ALA A 191 5.53 5.27 -15.79
C ALA A 191 6.92 4.73 -15.40
N ASN A 192 7.98 5.19 -16.08
CA ASN A 192 9.36 4.91 -15.71
C ASN A 192 9.92 5.91 -14.67
N ASP A 193 9.26 7.07 -14.43
CA ASP A 193 9.59 8.05 -13.38
C ASP A 193 8.56 8.02 -12.23
N ILE A 194 8.55 6.89 -11.53
CA ILE A 194 7.72 6.60 -10.36
C ILE A 194 7.83 7.68 -9.26
N THR A 195 9.00 8.29 -9.07
CA THR A 195 9.24 9.22 -7.96
C THR A 195 8.36 10.47 -8.04
N LYS A 196 8.17 10.99 -9.26
CA LYS A 196 7.29 12.14 -9.48
C LYS A 196 5.82 11.74 -9.43
N ALA A 197 5.45 10.65 -10.09
CA ALA A 197 4.07 10.15 -10.11
C ALA A 197 3.56 9.82 -8.70
N LYS A 198 4.41 9.25 -7.85
CA LYS A 198 4.08 8.94 -6.45
C LYS A 198 3.72 10.17 -5.62
N LYS A 199 4.24 11.35 -5.97
CA LYS A 199 3.92 12.61 -5.28
C LYS A 199 2.83 13.44 -5.99
N ALA A 200 2.42 13.02 -7.19
CA ALA A 200 1.43 13.73 -7.99
C ALA A 200 0.04 13.70 -7.33
N ASP A 201 -0.71 14.78 -7.48
CA ASP A 201 -2.04 14.89 -6.87
C ASP A 201 -3.13 14.17 -7.66
N ASN A 202 -2.85 13.87 -8.92
CA ASN A 202 -3.76 13.30 -9.89
C ASN A 202 -3.42 11.85 -10.25
N ALA A 203 -2.49 11.20 -9.55
CA ALA A 203 -2.05 9.86 -9.90
C ALA A 203 -1.87 8.95 -8.70
N ILE A 204 -2.13 7.66 -8.89
CA ILE A 204 -1.64 6.60 -8.01
C ILE A 204 -0.74 5.65 -8.77
N THR A 205 0.22 5.08 -8.06
CA THR A 205 1.18 4.13 -8.62
C THR A 205 0.87 2.71 -8.16
N PHE A 206 1.27 1.70 -8.93
CA PHE A 206 1.09 0.28 -8.58
C PHE A 206 2.21 -0.60 -9.15
N LEU A 207 2.43 -1.77 -8.56
CA LEU A 207 3.37 -2.77 -9.10
C LEU A 207 2.80 -3.41 -10.37
N LEU A 208 3.63 -3.63 -11.39
CA LEU A 208 3.19 -4.22 -12.66
C LEU A 208 2.52 -5.60 -12.50
N SER A 209 2.87 -6.35 -11.45
CA SER A 209 2.18 -7.61 -11.09
C SER A 209 0.68 -7.45 -10.83
N ARG A 210 0.21 -6.24 -10.50
CA ARG A 210 -1.20 -5.89 -10.30
C ARG A 210 -1.87 -5.30 -11.54
N LYS A 211 -1.23 -5.37 -12.71
CA LYS A 211 -1.76 -4.82 -13.97
C LYS A 211 -3.22 -5.22 -14.22
N ALA A 212 -3.55 -6.51 -14.14
CA ALA A 212 -4.90 -6.99 -14.42
C ALA A 212 -5.96 -6.37 -13.48
N GLU A 213 -5.60 -6.16 -12.21
CA GLU A 213 -6.47 -5.49 -11.23
C GLU A 213 -6.72 -4.03 -11.62
N PHE A 214 -5.67 -3.33 -12.07
CA PHE A 214 -5.75 -1.93 -12.48
C PHE A 214 -6.42 -1.72 -13.85
N GLU A 215 -6.32 -2.68 -14.77
CA GLU A 215 -7.12 -2.68 -16.00
C GLU A 215 -8.62 -2.85 -15.69
N GLN A 216 -8.97 -3.72 -14.75
CA GLN A 216 -10.36 -3.85 -14.28
C GLN A 216 -10.85 -2.59 -13.56
N ALA A 217 -9.98 -1.97 -12.76
CA ALA A 217 -10.25 -0.67 -12.13
C ALA A 217 -10.56 0.40 -13.17
N LEU A 218 -9.70 0.53 -14.20
CA LEU A 218 -9.90 1.47 -15.28
C LEU A 218 -11.25 1.25 -15.96
N ASN A 219 -11.59 0.00 -16.31
CA ASN A 219 -12.88 -0.32 -16.93
C ASN A 219 -14.08 0.10 -16.06
N SER A 220 -13.96 -0.06 -14.74
CA SER A 220 -15.01 0.36 -13.79
C SER A 220 -15.14 1.90 -13.77
N ILE A 221 -14.02 2.61 -13.78
CA ILE A 221 -13.95 4.08 -13.77
C ILE A 221 -14.48 4.69 -15.08
N GLN A 222 -14.26 4.03 -16.22
CA GLN A 222 -14.74 4.51 -17.52
C GLN A 222 -16.27 4.67 -17.58
N SER A 223 -17.02 3.96 -16.74
CA SER A 223 -18.48 4.11 -16.65
C SER A 223 -18.94 5.48 -16.12
N TYR A 224 -18.07 6.21 -15.41
CA TYR A 224 -18.35 7.55 -14.88
C TYR A 224 -18.07 8.66 -15.89
N LEU A 225 -17.14 8.43 -16.83
CA LEU A 225 -16.74 9.42 -17.84
C LEU A 225 -17.71 9.49 -19.03
N ARG A 226 -18.57 8.48 -19.18
CA ARG A 226 -19.54 8.35 -20.29
C ARG A 226 -20.93 8.91 -19.95
N LYS A 227 -21.08 9.60 -18.82
CA LYS A 227 -22.32 10.26 -18.39
C LYS A 227 -22.18 11.76 -18.57
#